data_AF-A0A947PEI8-F1
#
_entry.id   AF-A0A947PEI8-F1
#
_cell.length_a   1.000
_cell.length_b   1.000
_cell.length_c   1.000
_cell.angle_alpha   90.00
_cell.angle_beta   90.00
_cell.angle_gamma   90.00
#
_symmetry.space_group_name_H-M   'P 1'
#
loop_
_entity.id
_entity.type
_entity.pdbx_description
1 polymer ?
#
loop_
_entity_poly.entity_id
_entity_poly.type
_entity_poly.pdbx_seq_one_letter_code
_entity_poly.pdbx_strand_id
1 'polypeptide(L)' 'MSEPTLETIEDYNTLKGEKRRVVWAVVLAGLVMGIVYSVVYSYYDNKDDSIEVHESIKSIPVK' A
#
# COMPACT_ATOMS: atom_id res chain seq x y z
N MET A 1 1.32 -44.61 -11.10
CA MET A 1 0.96 -43.29 -10.56
C MET A 1 2.21 -42.46 -10.63
N SER A 2 2.24 -41.47 -11.52
CA SER A 2 3.41 -40.61 -11.70
C SER A 2 3.39 -39.55 -10.61
N GLU A 3 4.52 -39.36 -9.94
CA GLU A 3 4.68 -38.42 -8.84
C GLU A 3 4.56 -36.97 -9.37
N PRO A 4 3.79 -36.10 -8.72
CA PRO A 4 3.62 -34.72 -9.17
C PRO A 4 4.96 -33.98 -9.08
N THR A 5 5.42 -33.43 -10.20
CA THR A 5 6.65 -32.63 -10.28
C THR A 5 6.35 -31.15 -10.06
N LEU A 6 7.34 -30.36 -9.63
CA LEU A 6 7.21 -28.91 -9.45
C LEU A 6 6.74 -28.19 -10.74
N GLU A 7 7.13 -28.72 -11.90
CA GLU A 7 6.74 -28.27 -13.23
C GLU A 7 5.23 -28.46 -13.49
N THR A 8 4.63 -29.53 -12.93
CA THR A 8 3.22 -29.88 -13.10
C THR A 8 2.30 -29.20 -12.11
N ILE A 9 2.86 -28.51 -11.11
CA ILE A 9 2.06 -27.62 -10.27
C ILE A 9 1.70 -26.42 -11.15
N GLU A 10 0.43 -26.39 -11.54
CA GLU A 10 -0.25 -25.41 -12.39
C GLU A 10 -0.01 -23.93 -12.02
N ASP A 11 0.62 -23.69 -10.86
CA ASP A 11 0.85 -22.38 -10.25
C ASP A 11 2.27 -21.81 -10.43
N TYR A 12 3.28 -22.62 -10.76
CA TYR A 12 4.68 -22.18 -10.60
C TYR A 12 5.23 -21.31 -11.74
N ASN A 13 4.77 -21.48 -12.99
CA ASN A 13 5.45 -20.88 -14.14
C ASN A 13 4.63 -19.88 -14.96
N THR A 14 3.32 -19.73 -14.73
CA THR A 14 2.52 -18.89 -15.63
C THR A 14 1.33 -18.22 -14.97
N LEU A 15 1.49 -16.94 -14.62
CA LEU A 15 0.41 -15.95 -14.57
C LEU A 15 -0.17 -15.76 -15.99
N LYS A 16 -0.81 -16.79 -16.55
CA LYS A 16 -1.47 -16.76 -17.85
C LYS A 16 -2.98 -16.82 -17.63
N GLY A 17 -3.71 -16.10 -18.49
CA GLY A 17 -5.17 -16.08 -18.47
C GLY A 17 -5.76 -15.38 -17.24
N GLU A 18 -6.58 -16.12 -16.50
CA GLU A 18 -7.50 -15.61 -15.48
C GLU A 18 -6.79 -15.11 -14.21
N LYS A 19 -5.78 -15.85 -13.71
CA LYS A 19 -5.01 -15.45 -12.53
C LYS A 19 -4.30 -14.10 -12.71
N ARG A 20 -3.78 -13.81 -13.92
CA ARG A 20 -3.18 -12.51 -14.22
C ARG A 20 -4.21 -11.38 -14.15
N ARG A 21 -5.44 -11.61 -14.61
CA ARG A 21 -6.51 -10.60 -14.53
C ARG A 21 -6.89 -10.31 -13.09
N VAL A 22 -6.96 -11.35 -12.25
CA VAL A 22 -7.22 -11.19 -10.81
C VAL A 22 -6.12 -10.36 -10.14
N VAL A 23 -4.85 -10.68 -10.38
CA VAL A 23 -3.72 -9.89 -9.83
C VAL A 23 -3.81 -8.43 -10.28
N TRP A 24 -4.06 -8.18 -11.56
CA TRP A 24 -4.23 -6.81 -12.07
C TRP A 24 -5.44 -6.09 -11.48
N ALA A 25 -6.55 -6.79 -11.27
CA ALA A 25 -7.73 -6.25 -10.63
C ALA A 25 -7.45 -5.84 -9.17
N VAL A 26 -6.71 -6.65 -8.43
CA VAL A 26 -6.30 -6.34 -7.04
C VAL A 26 -5.38 -5.11 -7.00
N VAL A 27 -4.41 -5.03 -7.92
CA VAL A 27 -3.51 -3.87 -8.02
C VAL A 27 -4.29 -2.60 -8.35
N LEU A 28 -5.22 -2.66 -9.31
CA LEU A 28 -6.10 -1.55 -9.66
C LEU A 28 -6.99 -1.13 -8.48
N ALA A 29 -7.57 -2.08 -7.75
CA ALA A 29 -8.39 -1.79 -6.57
C ALA A 29 -7.58 -1.08 -5.47
N GLY A 30 -6.34 -1.52 -5.23
CA GLY A 30 -5.43 -0.87 -4.28
C GLY A 30 -5.06 0.56 -4.71
N LEU A 31 -4.78 0.76 -6.00
CA LEU A 31 -4.50 2.09 -6.55
C LEU A 31 -5.70 3.03 -6.39
N VAL A 32 -6.91 2.56 -6.70
CA VAL A 32 -8.14 3.35 -6.57
C VAL A 32 -8.39 3.75 -5.12
N MET A 33 -8.22 2.83 -4.16
CA MET A 33 -8.33 3.17 -2.74
C MET A 33 -7.31 4.24 -2.31
N GLY A 34 -6.06 4.14 -2.79
CA GLY A 34 -5.03 5.15 -2.51
C GLY A 34 -5.39 6.54 -3.04
N ILE A 35 -5.96 6.60 -4.26
CA ILE A 35 -6.44 7.87 -4.85
C ILE A 35 -7.57 8.46 -4.02
N VAL A 36 -8.57 7.65 -3.67
CA VAL A 36 -9.72 8.10 -2.86
C VAL A 36 -9.24 8.62 -1.50
N TYR A 37 -8.36 7.88 -0.83
CA TYR A 37 -7.78 8.32 0.44
C TYR A 37 -7.05 9.66 0.30
N SER A 38 -6.22 9.82 -0.73
CA SER A 38 -5.47 11.06 -0.97
C SER A 38 -6.39 12.26 -1.21
N VAL A 39 -7.46 12.09 -1.99
CA VAL A 39 -8.45 13.14 -2.25
C VAL A 39 -9.19 13.53 -0.98
N VAL A 40 -9.65 12.55 -0.21
CA VAL A 40 -10.33 12.79 1.08
C VAL A 40 -9.38 13.50 2.04
N TYR A 41 -8.15 13.00 2.19
CA TYR A 41 -7.14 13.63 3.02
C TYR A 41 -6.91 15.07 2.57
N SER A 42 -6.67 15.33 1.29
CA SER A 42 -6.44 16.70 0.81
C SER A 42 -7.63 17.66 1.00
N TYR A 43 -8.86 17.16 1.04
CA TYR A 43 -10.05 18.00 1.20
C TYR A 43 -10.42 18.23 2.67
N TYR A 44 -10.17 17.24 3.54
CA TYR A 44 -10.54 17.29 4.95
C TYR A 44 -9.36 17.59 5.90
N ASP A 45 -8.11 17.47 5.44
CA ASP A 45 -6.91 17.90 6.17
C ASP A 45 -6.84 19.43 6.13
N ASN A 46 -7.50 20.07 7.11
CA ASN A 46 -7.45 21.50 7.31
C ASN A 46 -6.08 21.88 7.89
N LYS A 47 -5.10 22.12 7.00
CA LYS A 47 -3.77 22.65 7.36
C LYS A 47 -3.84 24.01 8.09
N ASP A 48 -4.95 24.71 7.98
CA ASP A 48 -5.17 25.98 8.68
C ASP A 48 -5.42 25.80 10.18
N ASP A 49 -5.85 24.60 10.64
CA ASP A 49 -6.08 24.25 12.05
C ASP A 49 -4.95 23.38 12.65
N SER A 50 -3.91 23.08 11.88
CA SER A 50 -2.75 22.36 12.41
C SER A 50 -1.90 23.30 13.27
N ILE A 51 -1.95 23.12 14.58
CA ILE A 51 -1.02 23.77 15.51
C ILE A 51 0.36 23.20 15.20
N GLU A 52 1.23 23.99 14.58
CA GLU A 52 2.65 23.67 14.42
C GLU A 52 3.27 23.55 15.81
N VAL A 53 3.37 22.32 16.32
CA VAL A 53 4.09 22.06 17.56
C VAL A 53 5.58 22.16 17.21
N HIS A 54 6.12 23.37 17.26
CA HIS A 54 7.56 23.56 17.30
C HIS A 54 8.07 22.90 18.58
N GLU A 55 8.52 21.67 18.48
CA GLU A 55 9.18 20.95 19.56
C GLU A 55 10.54 21.64 19.82
N SER A 56 10.52 22.77 20.52
CA SER A 56 11.72 23.36 21.09
C SER A 56 12.10 22.50 22.28
N ILE A 57 12.87 21.44 22.02
CA ILE A 57 13.62 20.76 23.07
C ILE A 57 14.69 21.75 23.53
N LYS A 58 14.30 22.66 24.44
CA LYS A 58 15.22 23.56 25.10
C LYS A 58 16.13 22.68 25.97
N SER A 59 17.30 22.32 25.42
CA SER A 59 18.35 21.61 26.13
C SER A 59 18.72 22.42 27.37
N ILE A 60 18.15 22.05 28.51
CA ILE A 60 18.52 22.62 29.80
C ILE A 60 19.95 22.14 30.13
N PRO A 61 20.90 23.05 30.38
CA PRO A 61 22.22 22.63 30.82
C PRO A 61 22.09 22.04 32.24
N VAL A 62 22.30 20.74 32.35
CA VAL A 62 22.56 20.08 33.63
C VAL A 62 23.92 20.55 34.13
N LYS A 63 23.91 21.16 35.31
CA LYS A 63 25.09 21.67 36.02
C LYS A 63 25.72 20.57 36.87
#